data_AF-A0A6L6C6Z4-F1
#
_entry.id   AF-A0A6L6C6Z4-F1
#
_cell.length_a   1.000
_cell.length_b   1.000
_cell.length_c   1.000
_cell.angle_alpha   90.00
_cell.angle_beta   90.00
_cell.angle_gamma   90.00
#
_symmetry.space_group_name_H-M   'P 1'
#
loop_
_entity.id
_entity.type
_entity.pdbx_description
1 polymer ?
#
loop_
_entity_poly.entity_id
_entity_poly.type
_entity_poly.pdbx_seq_one_letter_code
_entity_poly.pdbx_strand_id
1 'polypeptide(L)' 'EGLNVTDADLNELLTVNLDEWRTEVGSIREHYATFGDHLPATLHAQVDALEARLK' A
#
# COMPACT_ATOMS: atom_id res chain seq x y z
N GLU A 1 10.79 -23.43 -20.37
CA GLU A 1 10.79 -23.80 -18.94
C GLU A 1 11.12 -22.56 -18.12
N GLY A 2 10.43 -22.37 -16.99
CA GLY A 2 10.41 -21.11 -16.22
C GLY A 2 10.44 -21.37 -14.71
N LEU A 3 9.91 -20.42 -13.91
CA LEU A 3 9.88 -20.55 -12.45
C LEU A 3 8.97 -21.72 -12.03
N ASN A 4 9.43 -22.53 -11.08
CA ASN A 4 8.63 -23.59 -10.44
C ASN A 4 7.68 -22.97 -9.40
N VAL A 5 6.64 -22.28 -9.87
CA VAL A 5 5.59 -21.65 -9.03
C VAL A 5 4.24 -22.12 -9.55
N THR A 6 3.33 -22.49 -8.64
CA THR A 6 1.98 -22.88 -9.05
C THR A 6 1.13 -21.66 -9.35
N ASP A 7 0.09 -21.81 -10.18
CA ASP A 7 -0.84 -20.72 -10.43
C ASP A 7 -1.53 -20.23 -9.15
N ALA A 8 -1.75 -21.13 -8.17
CA ALA A 8 -2.32 -20.78 -6.89
C ALA A 8 -1.41 -19.85 -6.09
N ASP A 9 -0.12 -20.19 -5.98
CA ASP A 9 0.87 -19.34 -5.31
C ASP A 9 1.00 -17.98 -6.00
N LEU A 10 0.98 -17.98 -7.35
CA LEU A 10 1.07 -16.75 -8.12
C LEU A 10 -0.16 -15.85 -7.90
N ASN A 11 -1.36 -16.43 -7.84
CA ASN A 11 -2.58 -15.69 -7.54
C ASN A 11 -2.55 -15.12 -6.12
N GLU A 12 -2.08 -15.87 -5.13
CA GLU A 12 -1.93 -15.39 -3.75
C GLU A 12 -0.95 -14.21 -3.68
N LEU A 13 0.26 -14.35 -4.25
CA LEU A 13 1.29 -13.31 -4.26
C LEU A 13 0.84 -11.99 -4.91
N LEU A 14 -0.07 -12.08 -5.89
CA LEU A 14 -0.59 -10.93 -6.62
C LEU A 14 -1.92 -10.42 -6.07
N THR A 15 -2.46 -11.03 -5.01
CA THR A 15 -3.71 -10.60 -4.39
C THR A 15 -3.52 -9.25 -3.71
N VAL A 16 -4.47 -8.34 -3.96
CA VAL A 16 -4.54 -7.05 -3.25
C VAL A 16 -5.67 -7.14 -2.22
N ASN A 17 -5.31 -7.38 -0.96
CA ASN A 17 -6.28 -7.44 0.14
C ASN A 17 -6.64 -6.02 0.61
N LEU A 18 -7.88 -5.59 0.33
CA LEU A 18 -8.32 -4.22 0.63
C LEU A 18 -8.36 -3.91 2.13
N ASP A 19 -8.68 -4.87 3.00
CA ASP A 19 -8.76 -4.64 4.45
C ASP A 19 -7.38 -4.50 5.09
N GLU A 20 -6.41 -5.29 4.61
CA GLU A 20 -5.00 -5.13 4.99
C GLU A 20 -4.47 -3.78 4.51
N TRP A 21 -4.71 -3.40 3.26
CA TRP A 21 -4.28 -2.12 2.73
C TRP A 21 -4.93 -0.92 3.45
N ARG A 22 -6.19 -1.02 3.89
CA ARG A 22 -6.84 0.00 4.73
C ARG A 22 -6.11 0.17 6.06
N THR A 23 -5.65 -0.93 6.65
CA THR A 23 -4.85 -0.91 7.89
C THR A 23 -3.48 -0.27 7.64
N GLU A 24 -2.81 -0.65 6.54
CA GLU A 24 -1.48 -0.14 6.18
C GLU A 24 -1.44 1.37 5.86
N VAL A 25 -2.55 1.97 5.40
CA VAL A 25 -2.65 3.43 5.27
C VAL A 25 -2.31 4.14 6.58
N GLY A 26 -2.72 3.58 7.73
CA GLY A 26 -2.36 4.10 9.06
C GLY A 26 -0.86 4.09 9.29
N SER A 27 -0.21 2.94 9.05
CA SER A 27 1.24 2.75 9.17
C SER A 27 2.03 3.70 8.26
N ILE A 28 1.57 3.92 7.02
CA ILE A 28 2.19 4.89 6.10
C ILE A 28 2.12 6.30 6.66
N ARG A 29 0.96 6.72 7.20
CA ARG A 29 0.80 8.05 7.80
C ARG A 29 1.67 8.24 9.04
N GLU A 30 1.79 7.21 9.87
CA GLU A 30 2.70 7.23 11.03
C GLU A 30 4.15 7.38 10.58
N HIS A 31 4.59 6.61 9.59
CA HIS A 31 5.93 6.75 9.03
C HIS A 31 6.15 8.15 8.43
N TYR A 32 5.16 8.69 7.72
CA TYR A 32 5.22 10.02 7.12
C TYR A 32 5.36 11.14 8.16
N ALA A 33 4.74 10.98 9.32
CA ALA A 33 4.86 11.93 10.42
C ALA A 33 6.32 12.08 10.93
N THR A 34 7.18 11.08 10.73
CA THR A 34 8.61 11.16 11.11
C THR A 34 9.40 12.20 10.33
N PHE A 35 8.91 12.61 9.16
CA PHE A 35 9.54 13.63 8.31
C PHE A 35 9.04 15.05 8.61
N GLY A 36 7.92 15.19 9.33
CA GLY A 36 7.31 16.48 9.65
C GLY A 36 7.15 17.37 8.41
N ASP A 37 7.52 18.64 8.54
CA ASP A 37 7.35 19.67 7.51
C ASP A 37 8.24 19.46 6.26
N HIS A 38 9.22 18.55 6.31
CA HIS A 38 10.07 18.25 5.16
C HIS A 38 9.40 17.31 4.16
N LEU A 39 8.28 16.68 4.51
CA LEU A 39 7.58 15.80 3.58
C LEU A 39 6.81 16.62 2.53
N PRO A 40 7.04 16.38 1.23
CA PRO A 40 6.27 17.07 0.19
C PRO A 40 4.77 16.82 0.32
N ALA A 41 3.97 17.89 0.24
CA ALA A 41 2.50 17.80 0.27
C ALA A 41 1.92 16.84 -0.78
N THR A 42 2.61 16.65 -1.90
CA THR A 42 2.22 15.70 -2.94
C THR A 42 2.20 14.26 -2.44
N LEU A 43 3.07 13.86 -1.51
CA LEU A 43 3.09 12.51 -0.95
C LEU A 43 1.89 12.27 -0.03
N HIS A 44 1.50 13.27 0.78
CA HIS A 44 0.25 13.20 1.54
C HIS A 44 -0.95 13.00 0.62
N ALA A 45 -1.02 13.78 -0.47
CA ALA A 45 -2.09 13.66 -1.45
C ALA A 45 -2.13 12.27 -2.13
N GLN A 46 -0.99 11.60 -2.32
CA GLN A 46 -0.98 10.23 -2.86
C GLN A 46 -1.57 9.21 -1.87
N VAL A 47 -1.30 9.36 -0.57
CA VAL A 47 -1.87 8.49 0.47
C VAL A 47 -3.37 8.74 0.62
N ASP A 48 -3.82 10.00 0.55
CA ASP A 48 -5.24 10.35 0.54
C ASP A 48 -5.95 9.74 -0.67
N ALA A 49 -5.33 9.79 -1.85
CA ALA A 49 -5.87 9.18 -3.07
C ALA A 49 -5.89 7.64 -2.98
N LEU A 50 -4.91 7.02 -2.33
CA LEU A 50 -4.91 5.58 -2.04
C LEU A 50 -6.09 5.22 -1.13
N GLU A 51 -6.23 5.90 0.00
CA GLU A 51 -7.33 5.66 0.94
C GLU A 51 -8.70 5.83 0.28
N ALA A 52 -8.85 6.80 -0.63
CA ALA A 52 -10.09 6.97 -1.40
C ALA A 52 -10.39 5.79 -2.34
N ARG A 53 -9.38 5.17 -2.96
CA ARG A 53 -9.55 3.97 -3.81
C ARG A 53 -9.84 2.70 -3.02
N LEU A 54 -9.46 2.69 -1.74
CA LEU A 54 -9.69 1.56 -0.85
C LEU A 54 -11.08 1.60 -0.21
N LYS A 55 -11.90 2.64 -0.41
CA LYS A 55 -13.30 2.64 0.05
C LYS A 55 -14.16 1.79 -0.87
#